data_AF-A0A3Q0RGW7-F1
#
_entry.id   AF-A0A3Q0RGW7-F1
#
_cell.length_a   1.000
_cell.length_b   1.000
_cell.length_c   1.000
_cell.angle_alpha   90.00
_cell.angle_beta   90.00
_cell.angle_gamma   90.00
#
_symmetry.space_group_name_H-M   'P 1'
#
loop_
_entity.id
_entity.type
_entity.pdbx_description
1 polymer ?
#
loop_
_entity_poly.entity_id
_entity_poly.type
_entity_poly.pdbx_seq_one_letter_code
_entity_poly.pdbx_strand_id
1 'polypeptide(L)'
;MAGKRGALIVLEGVDRAGKTTQCSRLVQALQQSGRPAEMMRFPDRTTTIGKLISAYLEKKSDLEDHTVHLLFSANRWELVPLIKKKLEQGITLVVDRYAFSGAAFTSAKPVSVYSLPF
;
A
#
# COMPACT_ATOMS: atom_id res chain seq x y z
N MET A 1 -18.75 24.52 -10.53
CA MET A 1 -18.27 24.40 -9.13
C MET A 1 -17.32 23.24 -9.06
N ALA A 2 -16.07 23.42 -8.62
CA ALA A 2 -15.17 22.28 -8.39
C ALA A 2 -15.72 21.48 -7.20
N GLY A 3 -16.15 20.23 -7.44
CA GLY A 3 -16.59 19.32 -6.38
C GLY A 3 -15.47 19.11 -5.36
N LYS A 4 -15.83 18.89 -4.08
CA LYS A 4 -14.84 18.62 -3.03
C LYS A 4 -14.19 17.26 -3.31
N ARG A 5 -12.86 17.22 -3.46
CA ARG A 5 -12.10 15.98 -3.67
C ARG A 5 -12.32 14.99 -2.52
N GLY A 6 -12.14 13.70 -2.82
CA GLY A 6 -12.07 12.64 -1.81
C GLY A 6 -10.87 12.78 -0.89
N ALA A 7 -10.96 12.17 0.29
CA ALA A 7 -9.82 12.05 1.20
C ALA A 7 -8.98 10.81 0.88
N LEU A 8 -7.69 10.87 1.15
CA LEU A 8 -6.81 9.70 1.18
C LEU A 8 -6.53 9.37 2.65
N ILE A 9 -7.09 8.27 3.14
CA ILE A 9 -6.99 7.84 4.54
C ILE A 9 -6.14 6.57 4.58
N VAL A 10 -5.02 6.60 5.28
CA VAL A 10 -4.10 5.46 5.37
C VAL A 10 -4.15 4.88 6.79
N LEU A 11 -4.30 3.56 6.89
CA LEU A 11 -4.19 2.82 8.15
C LEU A 11 -2.88 2.03 8.15
N GLU A 12 -2.02 2.32 9.12
CA GLU A 12 -0.75 1.65 9.36
C GLU A 12 -0.76 0.94 10.72
N GLY A 13 0.22 0.06 10.92
CA GLY A 13 0.39 -0.68 12.17
C GLY A 13 1.00 -2.06 11.97
N VAL A 14 1.32 -2.71 13.09
CA VAL A 14 1.96 -4.03 13.12
C VAL A 14 1.09 -5.12 12.50
N ASP A 15 1.70 -6.25 12.18
CA ASP A 15 0.98 -7.42 11.65
C ASP A 15 -0.11 -7.88 12.62
N ARG A 16 -1.25 -8.30 12.07
CA ARG A 16 -2.44 -8.74 12.83
C ARG A 16 -3.08 -7.68 13.73
N ALA A 17 -2.73 -6.39 13.62
CA ALA A 17 -3.39 -5.29 14.33
C ALA A 17 -4.85 -4.99 13.87
N GLY A 18 -5.43 -5.79 12.97
CA GLY A 18 -6.81 -5.61 12.51
C GLY A 18 -7.02 -4.54 11.41
N LYS A 19 -5.95 -4.05 10.76
CA LYS A 19 -6.01 -3.01 9.72
C LYS A 19 -7.05 -3.30 8.63
N THR A 20 -7.00 -4.48 8.01
CA THR A 20 -7.92 -4.86 6.94
C THR A 20 -9.38 -4.80 7.39
N THR A 21 -9.66 -5.28 8.62
CA THR A 21 -10.99 -5.22 9.22
C THR A 21 -11.44 -3.78 9.43
N GLN A 22 -10.57 -2.91 9.96
CA GLN A 22 -10.91 -1.51 10.21
C GLN A 22 -11.07 -0.72 8.91
N CYS A 23 -10.24 -0.94 7.90
CA CYS A 23 -10.41 -0.34 6.57
C CYS A 23 -11.78 -0.71 5.97
N SER A 24 -12.15 -2.00 6.00
CA SER A 24 -13.44 -2.45 5.48
C SER A 24 -14.62 -1.80 6.21
N ARG A 25 -14.55 -1.73 7.55
CA ARG A 25 -15.60 -1.09 8.36
C ARG A 25 -15.70 0.40 8.08
N LEU A 26 -14.57 1.09 7.92
CA LEU A 26 -14.55 2.51 7.60
C LEU A 26 -15.15 2.81 6.23
N VAL A 27 -14.80 2.02 5.21
CA VAL A 27 -15.41 2.15 3.87
C VAL A 27 -16.92 1.95 3.94
N GLN A 28 -17.37 0.89 4.62
CA GLN A 28 -18.80 0.62 4.80
C GLN A 28 -19.52 1.78 5.51
N ALA A 29 -18.95 2.29 6.60
CA ALA A 29 -19.54 3.41 7.35
C ALA A 29 -19.61 4.70 6.50
N LEU A 30 -18.57 5.00 5.71
CA LEU A 30 -18.57 6.13 4.78
C LEU A 30 -19.68 5.99 3.73
N GLN A 31 -19.76 4.83 3.10
CA GLN A 31 -20.79 4.53 2.08
C GLN A 31 -22.20 4.63 2.67
N GLN A 32 -22.44 4.09 3.87
CA GLN A 32 -23.72 4.20 4.60
C GLN A 32 -24.07 5.65 4.93
N SER A 33 -23.09 6.53 5.13
CA SER A 33 -23.30 7.96 5.33
C SER A 33 -23.49 8.77 4.03
N GLY A 34 -23.62 8.10 2.88
CA GLY A 34 -23.78 8.74 1.57
C GLY A 34 -22.47 9.30 0.99
N ARG A 35 -21.31 8.91 1.52
CA ARG A 35 -20.00 9.37 1.03
C ARG A 35 -19.35 8.28 0.17
N PRO A 36 -19.03 8.55 -1.10
CA PRO A 36 -18.31 7.60 -1.93
C PRO A 36 -16.96 7.24 -1.31
N ALA A 37 -16.73 5.95 -1.10
CA ALA A 37 -15.47 5.44 -0.57
C ALA A 37 -15.10 4.09 -1.18
N GLU A 38 -13.81 3.86 -1.40
CA GLU A 38 -13.25 2.61 -1.90
C GLU A 38 -12.05 2.19 -1.04
N MET A 39 -11.82 0.88 -0.93
CA MET A 39 -10.66 0.33 -0.24
C MET A 39 -9.52 0.08 -1.22
N MET A 40 -8.30 0.40 -0.81
CA MET A 40 -7.06 -0.03 -1.47
C MET A 40 -6.15 -0.70 -0.46
N ARG A 41 -5.20 -1.51 -0.94
CA ARG A 41 -4.20 -2.17 -0.10
C ARG A 41 -2.87 -2.23 -0.81
N PHE A 42 -1.79 -2.00 -0.07
CA PHE A 42 -0.43 -2.21 -0.56
C PHE A 42 0.27 -3.38 0.16
N PRO A 43 1.07 -4.18 -0.57
CA PRO A 43 1.26 -4.14 -2.02
C PRO A 43 -0.02 -4.60 -2.74
N ASP A 44 -0.33 -3.98 -3.89
CA ASP A 44 -1.37 -4.50 -4.78
C ASP A 44 -0.80 -5.69 -5.54
N ARG A 45 -1.23 -6.89 -5.14
CA ARG A 45 -0.71 -8.16 -5.66
C ARG A 45 -1.27 -8.55 -7.03
N THR A 46 -2.17 -7.76 -7.60
CA THR A 46 -2.77 -8.05 -8.92
C THR A 46 -1.87 -7.62 -10.07
N THR A 47 -1.01 -6.61 -9.85
CA THR A 47 -0.09 -6.08 -10.86
C THR A 47 1.13 -6.98 -11.06
N THR A 48 1.86 -6.78 -12.16
CA THR A 48 3.12 -7.51 -12.42
C THR A 48 4.13 -7.31 -11.30
N ILE A 49 4.32 -6.07 -10.83
CA ILE A 49 5.21 -5.76 -9.69
C ILE A 49 4.69 -6.41 -8.40
N GLY A 50 3.38 -6.34 -8.18
CA GLY A 50 2.70 -6.99 -7.07
C GLY A 50 2.94 -8.50 -6.98
N LYS A 51 2.93 -9.19 -8.11
CA LYS A 51 3.20 -10.64 -8.20
C LYS A 51 4.65 -10.96 -7.83
N LEU A 52 5.62 -10.15 -8.26
CA LEU A 52 7.03 -10.29 -7.87
C LEU A 52 7.18 -10.14 -6.35
N ILE A 53 6.54 -9.13 -5.76
CA ILE A 53 6.53 -8.92 -4.31
C ILE A 53 5.87 -10.12 -3.60
N SER A 54 4.77 -10.66 -4.12
CA SER A 54 4.09 -11.83 -3.51
C SER A 54 4.99 -13.06 -3.53
N ALA A 55 5.69 -13.32 -4.65
CA ALA A 55 6.63 -14.43 -4.75
C ALA A 55 7.76 -14.32 -3.72
N TYR A 56 8.31 -13.11 -3.53
CA TYR A 56 9.31 -12.84 -2.50
C TYR A 56 8.77 -13.08 -1.09
N LEU A 57 7.59 -12.52 -0.75
CA LEU A 57 6.98 -12.69 0.58
C LEU A 57 6.61 -14.15 0.88
N GLU A 58 6.32 -14.94 -0.14
CA GLU A 58 6.03 -16.38 -0.06
C GLU A 58 7.29 -17.25 -0.07
N LYS A 59 8.50 -16.65 -0.11
CA LYS A 59 9.79 -17.34 -0.22
C LYS A 59 9.90 -18.24 -1.46
N LYS A 60 9.23 -17.87 -2.54
CA LYS A 60 9.29 -18.56 -3.85
C LYS A 60 10.38 -18.00 -4.76
N SER A 61 10.94 -16.84 -4.41
CA SER A 61 12.04 -16.19 -5.11
C SER A 61 12.92 -15.46 -4.11
N ASP A 62 14.24 -15.60 -4.24
CA ASP A 62 15.19 -14.73 -3.54
C ASP A 62 15.44 -13.47 -4.37
N LEU A 63 15.17 -12.32 -3.74
CA LEU A 63 15.47 -11.01 -4.28
C LEU A 63 16.27 -10.25 -3.24
N GLU A 64 17.25 -9.50 -3.72
CA GLU A 64 18.07 -8.62 -2.89
C GLU A 64 17.18 -7.56 -2.20
N ASP A 65 17.51 -7.20 -0.96
CA ASP A 65 16.65 -6.42 -0.08
C ASP A 65 16.37 -5.01 -0.59
N HIS A 66 17.36 -4.34 -1.18
CA HIS A 66 17.19 -3.03 -1.83
C HIS A 66 16.30 -3.15 -3.07
N THR A 67 16.49 -4.21 -3.86
CA THR A 67 15.64 -4.50 -5.04
C THR A 67 14.17 -4.64 -4.61
N VAL A 68 13.89 -5.43 -3.58
CA VAL A 68 12.53 -5.59 -3.06
C VAL A 68 11.96 -4.27 -2.53
N HIS A 69 12.77 -3.49 -1.81
CA HIS A 69 12.34 -2.18 -1.32
C HIS A 69 11.90 -1.25 -2.46
N LEU A 70 12.67 -1.21 -3.55
CA LEU A 70 12.33 -0.43 -4.74
C LEU A 70 11.06 -0.96 -5.43
N LEU A 71 10.86 -2.28 -5.49
CA LEU A 71 9.61 -2.86 -6.02
C LEU A 71 8.39 -2.45 -5.19
N PHE A 72 8.47 -2.44 -3.86
CA PHE A 72 7.38 -1.93 -3.02
C PHE A 72 7.07 -0.44 -3.30
N SER A 73 8.09 0.37 -3.57
CA SER A 73 7.91 1.77 -3.95
C SER A 73 7.31 1.91 -5.35
N ALA A 74 7.78 1.13 -6.32
CA ALA A 74 7.26 1.11 -7.68
C ALA A 74 5.79 0.66 -7.73
N ASN A 75 5.39 -0.33 -6.92
CA ASN A 75 4.01 -0.80 -6.81
C ASN A 75 3.05 0.30 -6.28
N ARG A 76 3.54 1.25 -5.48
CA ARG A 76 2.75 2.44 -5.10
C ARG A 76 2.67 3.44 -6.24
N TRP A 77 3.80 3.71 -6.89
CA TRP A 77 3.88 4.69 -7.98
C TRP A 77 3.03 4.30 -9.19
N GLU A 78 2.95 3.02 -9.55
CA GLU A 78 2.11 2.57 -10.68
C GLU A 78 0.61 2.85 -10.47
N LEU A 79 0.14 2.93 -9.20
CA LEU A 79 -1.25 3.22 -8.87
C LEU A 79 -1.53 4.71 -8.64
N VAL A 80 -0.52 5.59 -8.66
CA VAL A 80 -0.71 7.05 -8.44
C VAL A 80 -1.70 7.67 -9.43
N PRO A 81 -1.68 7.37 -10.75
CA PRO A 81 -2.67 7.90 -11.68
C PRO A 81 -4.11 7.54 -11.30
N LEU A 82 -4.34 6.28 -10.88
CA LEU A 82 -5.64 5.80 -10.43
C LEU A 82 -6.08 6.50 -9.13
N ILE A 83 -5.17 6.61 -8.15
CA ILE A 83 -5.43 7.28 -6.87
C ILE A 83 -5.86 8.73 -7.13
N LYS A 84 -5.10 9.49 -7.93
CA LYS A 84 -5.43 10.88 -8.26
C LYS A 84 -6.80 10.99 -8.92
N LYS A 85 -7.07 10.17 -9.93
CA LYS A 85 -8.37 10.13 -10.64
C LYS A 85 -9.53 9.89 -9.68
N LYS A 86 -9.43 8.92 -8.78
CA LYS A 86 -10.49 8.60 -7.80
C LYS A 86 -10.73 9.74 -6.82
N LEU A 87 -9.66 10.35 -6.30
CA LEU A 87 -9.78 11.48 -5.39
C LEU A 87 -10.42 12.70 -6.08
N GLU A 88 -10.04 12.99 -7.33
CA GLU A 88 -10.63 14.06 -8.14
C GLU A 88 -12.13 13.82 -8.43
N GLN A 89 -12.55 12.57 -8.55
CA GLN A 89 -13.96 12.17 -8.66
C GLN A 89 -14.74 12.29 -7.33
N GLY A 90 -14.11 12.74 -6.24
CA GLY A 90 -14.76 12.86 -4.93
C GLY A 90 -14.77 11.55 -4.12
N ILE A 91 -14.14 10.48 -4.61
CA ILE A 91 -14.13 9.17 -3.95
C ILE A 91 -13.04 9.16 -2.88
N THR A 92 -13.42 8.90 -1.64
CA THR A 92 -12.47 8.71 -0.53
C THR A 92 -11.80 7.35 -0.64
N LEU A 93 -10.48 7.32 -0.56
CA LEU A 93 -9.70 6.08 -0.59
C LEU A 93 -9.23 5.74 0.82
N VAL A 94 -9.62 4.56 1.31
CA VAL A 94 -9.15 4.00 2.57
C VAL A 94 -8.10 2.94 2.26
N VAL A 95 -6.87 3.16 2.69
CA VAL A 95 -5.69 2.41 2.24
C VAL A 95 -5.10 1.60 3.40
N ASP A 96 -5.09 0.28 3.26
CA ASP A 96 -4.40 -0.66 4.17
C ASP A 96 -2.92 -0.76 3.78
N ARG A 97 -2.06 -0.14 4.61
CA ARG A 97 -0.60 0.06 4.39
C ARG A 97 -0.23 0.97 3.23
N TYR A 98 0.84 1.74 3.41
CA TYR A 98 1.39 2.62 2.37
C TYR A 98 2.92 2.76 2.51
N ALA A 99 3.45 3.96 2.29
CA ALA A 99 4.89 4.22 2.33
C ALA A 99 5.54 3.95 3.70
N PHE A 100 4.81 4.15 4.81
CA PHE A 100 5.35 3.97 6.15
C PHE A 100 5.65 2.50 6.46
N SER A 101 4.77 1.59 6.03
CA SER A 101 5.09 0.15 6.04
C SER A 101 6.38 -0.15 5.25
N GLY A 102 6.57 0.45 4.06
CA GLY A 102 7.79 0.24 3.27
C GLY A 102 9.08 0.64 4.00
N ALA A 103 9.10 1.82 4.63
CA ALA A 103 10.25 2.30 5.39
C ALA A 103 10.51 1.45 6.66
N ALA A 104 9.47 1.12 7.42
CA ALA A 104 9.57 0.35 8.66
C ALA A 104 10.08 -1.07 8.42
N PHE A 105 9.52 -1.79 7.43
CA PHE A 105 9.91 -3.17 7.17
C PHE A 105 11.31 -3.29 6.57
N THR A 106 11.73 -2.36 5.71
CA THR A 106 13.10 -2.39 5.15
C THR A 106 14.14 -2.04 6.20
N SER A 107 13.90 -1.03 7.05
CA SER A 107 14.85 -0.66 8.11
C SER A 107 15.00 -1.72 9.21
N ALA A 108 14.00 -2.58 9.40
CA ALA A 108 14.05 -3.69 10.35
C ALA A 108 14.82 -4.91 9.81
N LYS A 109 15.22 -4.93 8.54
CA LYS A 109 16.03 -6.03 8.00
C LYS A 109 17.44 -5.97 8.61
N PRO A 110 18.02 -7.12 9.00
CA PRO A 110 19.36 -7.14 9.53
C PRO A 110 20.33 -6.58 8.49
N VAL A 111 21.10 -5.56 8.88
CA VAL A 111 22.17 -5.03 8.03
C VAL A 111 23.21 -6.13 7.90
N SER A 112 23.32 -6.73 6.72
CA SER A 112 24.44 -7.61 6.41
C SER A 112 25.72 -6.75 6.50
N VAL A 113 26.48 -6.96 7.58
CA VAL A 113 27.81 -6.37 7.77
C VAL A 113 28.83 -6.82 6.72
N TYR A 114 28.44 -7.69 5.78
CA TYR A 114 29.29 -8.23 4.71
C TYR A 114 28.89 -7.79 3.30
N SER A 115 27.88 -6.94 3.12
CA SER A 115 27.48 -6.43 1.81
C SER A 115 27.71 -4.91 1.73
N LEU A 116 28.97 -4.52 1.71
CA LEU A 116 29.37 -3.28 1.03
C LEU A 116 29.46 -3.58 -0.47
N PRO A 117 29.16 -2.61 -1.33
CA PRO A 117 28.65 -2.86 -2.67
C PRO A 117 29.77 -3.28 -3.63
N PHE A 118 29.77 -4.56 -3.98
CA PHE A 118 29.96 -5.06 -5.34
C PHE A 118 29.00 -6.23 -5.57
#